data_AF-A0A817EV77-F1
#
_entry.id   AF-A0A817EV77-F1
#
_cell.length_a   1.000
_cell.length_b   1.000
_cell.length_c   1.000
_cell.angle_alpha   90.00
_cell.angle_beta   90.00
_cell.angle_gamma   90.00
#
_symmetry.space_group_name_H-M   'P 1'
#
loop_
_entity.id
_entity.type
_entity.pdbx_description
1 polymer ?
#
loop_
_entity_poly.entity_id
_entity_poly.type
_entity_poly.pdbx_seq_one_letter_code
_entity_poly.pdbx_strand_id
1 'polypeptide(L)'
;MGTCLTGSLVGAAYLLALLFAIPDIPSFVETNSSKNSSINFAVATYRLAVPHRGALVLTILLILNIYFAGISGMTVTSRIGFAMARDGVFPLSSYLRWIFPRTKSPLATIALVMTMDFLLLLLQLVSTTAFSAIISIATLGFQLSYVLPIIFRCTVARKTFPIGDFNLGRYAVPIAVLSVVWLIITSVFMFFPAKYPVTSDNMNYTVAVIAGIALIAATYWIFSARHWFKGPKRYHHDSNLFQTFSLATVHGEKIIFLS
;
A
#
# COMPACT_ATOMS: atom_id res chain seq x y z
N MET A 1 -18.08 2.95 -9.24
CA MET A 1 -18.78 3.14 -7.95
C MET A 1 -19.41 1.85 -7.41
N GLY A 2 -20.08 1.04 -8.24
CA GLY A 2 -20.73 -0.19 -7.78
C GLY A 2 -19.81 -1.16 -7.04
N THR A 3 -18.60 -1.40 -7.53
CA THR A 3 -17.61 -2.29 -6.88
C THR A 3 -17.10 -1.78 -5.53
N CYS A 4 -17.00 -0.46 -5.35
CA CYS A 4 -16.60 0.13 -4.08
C CYS A 4 -17.69 -0.06 -3.03
N LEU A 5 -18.95 0.20 -3.39
CA LEU A 5 -20.09 0.05 -2.49
C LEU A 5 -20.30 -1.40 -2.08
N THR A 6 -20.25 -2.34 -3.03
CA THR A 6 -20.37 -3.77 -2.71
C THR A 6 -19.22 -4.24 -1.85
N GLY A 7 -17.99 -3.82 -2.14
CA GLY A 7 -16.82 -4.14 -1.31
C GLY A 7 -16.94 -3.62 0.12
N SER A 8 -17.37 -2.35 0.29
CA SER A 8 -17.58 -1.77 1.62
C SER A 8 -18.69 -2.46 2.41
N LEU A 9 -19.81 -2.79 1.76
CA LEU A 9 -20.94 -3.47 2.41
C LEU A 9 -20.58 -4.90 2.82
N VAL A 10 -19.99 -5.68 1.91
CA VAL A 10 -19.57 -7.06 2.17
C VAL A 10 -18.48 -7.08 3.24
N GLY A 11 -17.51 -6.18 3.17
CA GLY A 11 -16.45 -6.06 4.17
C GLY A 11 -16.99 -5.68 5.55
N ALA A 12 -17.91 -4.71 5.62
CA ALA A 12 -18.54 -4.31 6.88
C ALA A 12 -19.36 -5.45 7.50
N ALA A 13 -20.16 -6.15 6.70
CA ALA A 13 -20.94 -7.30 7.16
C ALA A 13 -20.02 -8.42 7.68
N TYR A 14 -18.92 -8.68 6.99
CA TYR A 14 -17.92 -9.68 7.41
C TYR A 14 -17.22 -9.29 8.72
N LEU A 15 -16.80 -8.03 8.88
CA LEU A 15 -16.18 -7.55 10.12
C LEU A 15 -17.15 -7.59 11.30
N LEU A 16 -18.41 -7.21 11.09
CA LEU A 16 -19.46 -7.31 12.13
C LEU A 16 -19.71 -8.76 12.52
N ALA A 17 -19.81 -9.67 11.54
CA ALA A 17 -19.98 -11.08 11.81
C ALA A 17 -18.82 -11.66 12.63
N LEU A 18 -17.57 -11.29 12.29
CA LEU A 18 -16.40 -11.66 13.09
C LEU A 18 -16.47 -11.09 14.51
N LEU A 19 -16.86 -9.82 14.66
CA LEU A 19 -16.93 -9.16 15.96
C LEU A 19 -17.91 -9.86 16.92
N PHE A 20 -19.09 -10.24 16.42
CA PHE A 20 -20.09 -10.98 17.21
C PHE A 20 -19.71 -12.44 17.45
N ALA A 21 -18.86 -13.01 16.61
CA ALA A 21 -18.43 -14.40 16.70
C ALA A 21 -17.28 -14.65 17.69
N ILE A 22 -16.71 -13.61 18.30
CA ILE A 22 -15.62 -13.72 19.28
C ILE A 22 -16.21 -13.86 20.69
N PRO A 23 -16.12 -15.04 21.34
CA PRO A 23 -16.33 -15.17 22.77
C PRO A 23 -15.03 -14.81 23.52
N ASP A 24 -15.18 -14.02 24.58
CA ASP A 24 -14.17 -13.66 25.60
C ASP A 24 -12.74 -13.34 25.10
N ILE A 25 -12.44 -12.04 24.99
CA ILE A 25 -11.11 -11.51 24.63
C ILE A 25 -9.95 -11.99 25.54
N PRO A 26 -10.11 -12.19 26.87
CA PRO A 26 -9.00 -12.52 27.75
C PRO A 26 -8.37 -13.90 27.50
N SER A 27 -9.19 -14.95 27.31
CA SER A 27 -8.72 -16.34 27.11
C SER A 27 -7.99 -16.53 25.77
N PHE A 28 -8.32 -15.68 24.79
CA PHE A 28 -7.71 -15.61 23.48
C PHE A 28 -6.30 -15.00 23.47
N VAL A 29 -6.09 -13.96 24.28
CA VAL A 29 -4.81 -13.26 24.40
C VAL A 29 -3.74 -14.16 25.03
N GLU A 30 -4.14 -15.08 25.91
CA GLU A 30 -3.25 -16.05 26.55
C GLU A 30 -2.90 -17.22 25.63
N THR A 31 -3.90 -17.81 24.95
CA THR A 31 -3.72 -19.00 24.09
C THR A 31 -2.94 -18.72 22.79
N ASN A 32 -3.00 -17.49 22.26
CA ASN A 32 -2.38 -17.12 20.97
C ASN A 32 -1.07 -16.31 21.10
N SER A 33 -0.27 -16.55 22.14
CA SER A 33 1.10 -16.00 22.23
C SER A 33 2.08 -16.56 21.17
N SER A 34 1.59 -17.27 20.15
CA SER A 34 2.41 -17.71 19.02
C SER A 34 2.63 -16.58 18.03
N LYS A 35 3.83 -16.60 17.44
CA LYS A 35 4.56 -15.58 16.67
C LYS A 35 3.83 -14.84 15.51
N ASN A 36 2.54 -15.12 15.24
CA ASN A 36 1.74 -14.54 14.13
C ASN A 36 0.29 -14.21 14.56
N SER A 37 0.10 -13.19 15.41
CA SER A 37 -1.17 -12.86 16.09
C SER A 37 -2.39 -12.64 15.17
N SER A 38 -2.22 -12.03 13.99
CA SER A 38 -3.34 -11.60 13.13
C SER A 38 -4.02 -12.72 12.34
N ILE A 39 -3.27 -13.69 11.81
CA ILE A 39 -3.85 -14.85 11.11
C ILE A 39 -4.47 -15.82 12.12
N ASN A 40 -3.80 -16.00 13.26
CA ASN A 40 -4.32 -16.83 14.34
C ASN A 40 -5.64 -16.30 14.89
N PHE A 41 -5.83 -14.97 14.93
CA PHE A 41 -7.08 -14.36 15.35
C PHE A 41 -8.28 -14.79 14.50
N ALA A 42 -8.18 -14.68 13.16
CA ALA A 42 -9.28 -15.06 12.27
C ALA A 42 -9.56 -16.57 12.31
N VAL A 43 -8.51 -17.40 12.24
CA VAL A 43 -8.64 -18.86 12.27
C VAL A 43 -9.24 -19.35 13.58
N ALA A 44 -8.83 -18.76 14.70
CA ALA A 44 -9.31 -19.19 15.99
C ALA A 44 -10.74 -18.69 16.26
N THR A 45 -11.13 -17.52 15.74
CA THR A 45 -12.54 -17.09 15.70
C THR A 45 -13.40 -18.08 14.90
N TYR A 46 -12.94 -18.52 13.72
CA TYR A 46 -13.69 -19.49 12.92
C TYR A 46 -13.89 -20.83 13.63
N ARG A 47 -12.87 -21.29 14.38
CA ARG A 47 -12.96 -22.54 15.16
C ARG A 47 -14.00 -22.49 16.27
N LEU A 48 -14.30 -21.30 16.80
CA LEU A 48 -15.31 -21.12 17.83
C LEU A 48 -16.70 -20.86 17.25
N ALA A 49 -16.76 -20.24 16.07
CA ALA A 49 -18.01 -19.89 15.42
C ALA A 49 -18.68 -21.06 14.67
N VAL A 50 -17.90 -21.99 14.12
CA VAL A 50 -18.38 -23.03 13.19
C VAL A 50 -17.75 -24.39 13.52
N PRO A 51 -18.45 -25.52 13.30
CA PRO A 51 -17.86 -26.86 13.42
C PRO A 51 -16.55 -27.00 12.61
N HIS A 52 -15.67 -27.88 13.09
CA HIS A 52 -14.28 -28.01 12.62
C HIS A 52 -14.11 -28.05 11.09
N ARG A 53 -15.00 -28.76 10.38
CA ARG A 53 -14.98 -28.84 8.91
C ARG A 53 -15.27 -27.50 8.24
N GLY A 54 -16.20 -26.71 8.77
CA GLY A 54 -16.52 -25.38 8.25
C GLY A 54 -15.41 -24.37 8.53
N ALA A 55 -14.80 -24.43 9.73
CA ALA A 55 -13.65 -23.58 10.08
C ALA A 55 -12.44 -23.81 9.15
N LEU A 56 -12.20 -25.06 8.75
CA LEU A 56 -11.15 -25.40 7.77
C LEU A 56 -11.43 -24.79 6.40
N VAL A 57 -12.66 -24.89 5.89
CA VAL A 57 -13.04 -24.31 4.59
C VAL A 57 -12.88 -22.79 4.60
N LEU A 58 -13.33 -22.11 5.66
CA LEU A 58 -13.17 -20.66 5.81
C LEU A 58 -11.70 -20.25 5.90
N THR A 59 -10.86 -21.04 6.57
CA THR A 59 -9.42 -20.79 6.67
C THR A 59 -8.74 -20.91 5.30
N ILE A 60 -9.07 -21.94 4.51
CA ILE A 60 -8.53 -22.12 3.16
C ILE A 60 -8.94 -20.95 2.25
N LEU A 61 -10.20 -20.52 2.34
CA LEU A 61 -10.71 -19.38 1.58
C LEU A 61 -9.97 -18.09 1.96
N LEU A 62 -9.71 -17.87 3.24
CA LEU A 62 -8.94 -16.72 3.72
C LEU A 62 -7.50 -16.72 3.18
N ILE A 63 -6.82 -17.88 3.21
CA ILE A 63 -5.45 -18.02 2.67
C ILE A 63 -5.44 -17.69 1.17
N LEU A 64 -6.41 -18.22 0.42
CA LEU A 64 -6.55 -17.95 -1.01
C LEU A 64 -6.80 -16.45 -1.29
N ASN A 65 -7.63 -15.81 -0.47
CA ASN A 65 -7.89 -14.37 -0.57
C ASN A 65 -6.62 -13.53 -0.37
N ILE A 66 -5.85 -13.82 0.69
CA ILE A 66 -4.58 -13.12 0.98
C ILE A 66 -3.57 -13.32 -0.15
N TYR A 67 -3.51 -14.52 -0.72
CA TYR A 67 -2.63 -14.82 -1.85
C TYR A 67 -2.96 -13.96 -3.09
N PHE A 68 -4.22 -13.89 -3.48
CA PHE A 68 -4.65 -13.04 -4.60
C PHE A 68 -4.46 -11.55 -4.34
N ALA A 69 -4.71 -11.11 -3.10
CA ALA A 69 -4.43 -9.73 -2.69
C ALA A 69 -2.94 -9.38 -2.81
N GLY A 70 -2.05 -10.31 -2.42
CA GLY A 70 -0.60 -10.15 -2.58
C GLY A 70 -0.17 -9.99 -4.04
N ILE A 71 -0.65 -10.85 -4.95
CA ILE A 71 -0.34 -10.75 -6.38
C ILE A 71 -0.82 -9.41 -6.97
N SER A 72 -2.02 -8.99 -6.59
CA SER A 72 -2.58 -7.69 -7.00
C SER A 72 -1.72 -6.53 -6.51
N GLY A 73 -1.34 -6.54 -5.23
CA GLY A 73 -0.47 -5.53 -4.62
C GLY A 73 0.91 -5.44 -5.28
N MET A 74 1.55 -6.58 -5.57
CA MET A 74 2.83 -6.62 -6.30
C MET A 74 2.71 -5.99 -7.70
N THR A 75 1.61 -6.26 -8.39
CA THR A 75 1.37 -5.72 -9.74
C THR A 75 1.26 -4.21 -9.73
N VAL A 76 0.50 -3.64 -8.77
CA VAL A 76 0.33 -2.19 -8.64
C VAL A 76 1.65 -1.52 -8.25
N THR A 77 2.33 -2.04 -7.24
CA THR A 77 3.59 -1.48 -6.73
C THR A 77 4.66 -1.44 -7.81
N SER A 78 4.77 -2.50 -8.61
CA SER A 78 5.73 -2.57 -9.72
C SER A 78 5.43 -1.55 -10.83
N ARG A 79 4.15 -1.27 -11.12
CA ARG A 79 3.76 -0.24 -12.10
C ARG A 79 4.08 1.17 -11.60
N ILE A 80 3.84 1.44 -10.32
CA ILE A 80 4.18 2.72 -9.68
C ILE A 80 5.70 2.91 -9.67
N GLY A 81 6.45 1.88 -9.26
CA GLY A 81 7.91 1.90 -9.27
C GLY A 81 8.47 2.12 -10.68
N PHE A 82 7.87 1.52 -11.70
CA PHE A 82 8.28 1.75 -13.09
C PHE A 82 8.03 3.19 -13.53
N ALA A 83 6.88 3.78 -13.16
CA ALA A 83 6.60 5.19 -13.45
C ALA A 83 7.60 6.12 -12.75
N MET A 84 7.97 5.83 -11.50
CA MET A 84 9.02 6.56 -10.77
C MET A 84 10.40 6.38 -11.42
N ALA A 85 10.74 5.17 -11.89
CA ALA A 85 11.97 4.92 -12.63
C ALA A 85 12.01 5.71 -13.95
N ARG A 86 10.88 5.82 -14.65
CA ARG A 86 10.76 6.64 -15.87
C ARG A 86 11.01 8.12 -15.60
N ASP A 87 10.56 8.60 -14.44
CA ASP A 87 10.75 9.99 -14.01
C ASP A 87 12.16 10.24 -13.43
N GLY A 88 13.02 9.21 -13.40
CA GLY A 88 14.42 9.31 -12.98
C GLY A 88 14.60 9.33 -11.46
N VAL A 89 13.60 8.88 -10.69
CA VAL A 89 13.59 9.00 -9.22
C VAL A 89 14.57 8.04 -8.53
N PHE A 90 14.97 6.96 -9.19
CA PHE A 90 15.88 5.97 -8.60
C PHE A 90 17.33 6.17 -9.08
N PRO A 91 18.35 5.90 -8.23
CA PRO A 91 19.76 5.99 -8.61
C PRO A 91 20.18 5.02 -9.72
N LEU A 92 19.36 4.00 -10.01
CA LEU A 92 19.52 3.02 -11.10
C LEU A 92 18.35 3.08 -12.10
N SER A 93 17.78 4.27 -12.30
CA SER A 93 16.60 4.48 -13.15
C SER A 93 16.75 3.91 -14.56
N SER A 94 17.94 3.96 -15.15
CA SER A 94 18.21 3.44 -16.50
C SER A 94 17.98 1.94 -16.62
N TYR A 95 18.31 1.15 -15.59
CA TYR A 95 18.08 -0.29 -15.57
C TYR A 95 16.63 -0.62 -15.20
N LEU A 96 16.08 0.10 -14.22
CA LEU A 96 14.71 -0.12 -13.74
C LEU A 96 13.62 0.25 -14.77
N ARG A 97 13.93 1.17 -15.70
CA ARG A 97 13.06 1.56 -16.82
C ARG A 97 13.06 0.54 -17.98
N TRP A 98 13.88 -0.50 -17.93
CA TRP A 98 13.91 -1.50 -19.00
C TRP A 98 12.62 -2.36 -18.99
N ILE A 99 12.00 -2.52 -20.17
CA ILE A 99 10.78 -3.31 -20.36
C ILE A 99 11.09 -4.53 -21.23
N PHE A 100 10.53 -5.69 -20.85
CA PHE A 100 10.68 -6.89 -21.65
C PHE A 100 9.87 -6.82 -22.97
N PRO A 101 10.46 -7.08 -24.16
CA PRO A 101 9.79 -6.85 -25.45
C PRO A 101 8.53 -7.68 -25.69
N ARG A 102 8.47 -8.92 -25.19
CA ARG A 102 7.34 -9.84 -25.45
C ARG A 102 6.16 -9.62 -24.51
N THR A 103 6.45 -9.47 -23.22
CA THR A 103 5.43 -9.40 -22.16
C THR A 103 5.05 -7.96 -21.82
N LYS A 104 5.81 -6.96 -22.31
CA LYS A 104 5.65 -5.53 -22.00
C LYS A 104 5.62 -5.23 -20.50
N SER A 105 6.19 -6.11 -19.68
CA SER A 105 6.22 -6.00 -18.23
C SER A 105 7.58 -5.45 -17.75
N PRO A 106 7.60 -4.59 -16.71
CA PRO A 106 8.83 -4.03 -16.16
C PRO A 106 9.49 -5.04 -15.22
N LEU A 107 10.13 -6.08 -15.77
CA LEU A 107 10.68 -7.20 -15.00
C LEU A 107 11.74 -6.75 -13.97
N ALA A 108 12.58 -5.78 -14.31
CA ALA A 108 13.59 -5.25 -13.39
C ALA A 108 12.97 -4.58 -12.16
N THR A 109 11.86 -3.86 -12.33
CA THR A 109 11.14 -3.25 -11.20
C THR A 109 10.44 -4.31 -10.35
N ILE A 110 9.85 -5.33 -10.98
CA ILE A 110 9.22 -6.45 -10.26
C ILE A 110 10.26 -7.19 -9.41
N ALA A 111 11.44 -7.48 -9.97
CA ALA A 111 12.53 -8.15 -9.25
C ALA A 111 13.03 -7.31 -8.06
N LEU A 112 13.13 -5.98 -8.22
CA LEU A 112 13.50 -5.09 -7.12
C LEU A 112 12.48 -5.14 -5.98
N VAL A 113 11.18 -5.01 -6.29
CA VAL A 113 10.10 -5.07 -5.29
C VAL A 113 10.11 -6.41 -4.58
N MET A 114 10.18 -7.51 -5.33
CA MET A 114 10.23 -8.87 -4.76
C MET A 114 11.45 -9.08 -3.86
N THR A 115 12.61 -8.54 -4.23
CA THR A 115 13.83 -8.64 -3.41
C THR A 115 13.68 -7.86 -2.11
N MET A 116 13.08 -6.65 -2.15
CA MET A 116 12.82 -5.86 -0.96
C MET A 116 11.82 -6.53 -0.03
N ASP A 117 10.72 -7.07 -0.57
CA ASP A 117 9.72 -7.80 0.19
C ASP A 117 10.34 -9.05 0.85
N PHE A 118 11.19 -9.79 0.13
CA PHE A 118 11.91 -10.95 0.65
C PHE A 118 12.84 -10.57 1.82
N LEU A 119 13.59 -9.47 1.70
CA LEU A 119 14.47 -8.99 2.77
C LEU A 119 13.67 -8.58 4.02
N LEU A 120 12.52 -7.94 3.86
CA LEU A 120 11.64 -7.58 4.96
C LEU A 120 11.04 -8.81 5.65
N LEU A 121 10.66 -9.83 4.87
CA LEU A 121 10.15 -11.11 5.37
C LEU A 121 11.22 -11.88 6.15
N LEU A 122 12.50 -11.77 5.75
CA LEU A 122 13.60 -12.41 6.45
C LEU A 122 13.78 -11.88 7.88
N LEU A 123 13.38 -10.63 8.16
CA LEU A 123 13.50 -10.04 9.49
C LEU A 123 12.64 -10.76 10.55
N GLN A 124 11.52 -11.37 10.13
CA GLN A 124 10.67 -12.18 11.01
C GLN A 124 11.41 -13.39 11.61
N LEU A 125 12.45 -13.90 10.93
CA LEU A 125 13.26 -15.00 11.45
C LEU A 125 14.10 -14.57 12.66
N VAL A 126 14.48 -13.28 12.71
CA VAL A 126 15.32 -12.72 13.78
C VAL A 126 14.47 -12.31 14.98
N SER A 127 13.40 -11.55 14.77
CA SER A 127 12.56 -11.03 15.86
C SER A 127 11.12 -10.81 15.44
N THR A 128 10.21 -11.34 16.26
CA THR A 128 8.76 -11.16 16.08
C THR A 128 8.29 -9.76 16.44
N THR A 129 8.95 -9.12 17.39
CA THR A 129 8.66 -7.73 17.77
C THR A 129 9.03 -6.77 16.64
N ALA A 130 10.15 -7.02 15.96
CA ALA A 130 10.56 -6.25 14.78
C ALA A 130 9.55 -6.39 13.64
N PHE A 131 9.04 -7.60 13.39
CA PHE A 131 8.03 -7.83 12.36
C PHE A 131 6.68 -7.18 12.68
N SER A 132 6.20 -7.23 13.93
CA SER A 132 5.00 -6.50 14.33
C SER A 132 5.15 -4.98 14.14
N ALA A 133 6.35 -4.43 14.37
CA ALA A 133 6.65 -3.05 14.04
C ALA A 133 6.64 -2.79 12.52
N ILE A 134 7.17 -3.71 11.70
CA ILE A 134 7.12 -3.60 10.22
C ILE A 134 5.67 -3.58 9.70
N ILE A 135 4.79 -4.44 10.22
CA ILE A 135 3.39 -4.46 9.78
C ILE A 135 2.68 -3.14 10.14
N SER A 136 2.97 -2.63 11.34
CA SER A 136 2.41 -1.37 11.83
C SER A 136 2.87 -0.19 10.96
N ILE A 137 4.17 -0.10 10.65
CA ILE A 137 4.69 0.95 9.76
C ILE A 137 4.19 0.81 8.32
N ALA A 138 4.04 -0.41 7.79
CA ALA A 138 3.46 -0.61 6.46
C ALA A 138 2.03 -0.07 6.40
N THR A 139 1.22 -0.36 7.43
CA THR A 139 -0.16 0.14 7.56
C THR A 139 -0.18 1.67 7.67
N LEU A 140 0.70 2.24 8.49
CA LEU A 140 0.85 3.70 8.61
C LEU A 140 1.30 4.34 7.30
N GLY A 141 2.22 3.72 6.56
CA GLY A 141 2.67 4.18 5.26
C GLY A 141 1.52 4.26 4.25
N PHE A 142 0.63 3.27 4.24
CA PHE A 142 -0.59 3.33 3.43
C PHE A 142 -1.51 4.47 3.88
N GLN A 143 -1.76 4.61 5.19
CA GLN A 143 -2.61 5.70 5.70
C GLN A 143 -2.04 7.08 5.32
N LEU A 144 -0.73 7.31 5.51
CA LEU A 144 -0.06 8.56 5.13
C LEU A 144 -0.12 8.82 3.62
N SER A 145 0.06 7.78 2.80
CA SER A 145 -0.06 7.88 1.33
C SER A 145 -1.46 8.34 0.89
N TYR A 146 -2.51 8.01 1.64
CA TYR A 146 -3.86 8.52 1.40
C TYR A 146 -4.10 9.91 2.00
N VAL A 147 -3.57 10.21 3.18
CA VAL A 147 -3.72 11.52 3.84
C VAL A 147 -3.12 12.65 3.00
N LEU A 148 -1.91 12.46 2.45
CA LEU A 148 -1.20 13.47 1.68
C LEU A 148 -2.01 14.04 0.50
N PRO A 149 -2.50 13.24 -0.47
CA PRO A 149 -3.28 13.76 -1.59
C PRO A 149 -4.61 14.38 -1.14
N ILE A 150 -5.25 13.87 -0.08
CA ILE A 150 -6.50 14.46 0.45
C ILE A 150 -6.24 15.86 1.00
N ILE A 151 -5.17 16.03 1.79
CA ILE A 151 -4.78 17.35 2.32
C ILE A 151 -4.40 18.30 1.18
N PHE A 152 -3.57 17.86 0.23
CA PHE A 152 -3.19 18.71 -0.91
C PHE A 152 -4.38 19.09 -1.79
N ARG A 153 -5.35 18.19 -1.95
CA ARG A 153 -6.60 18.48 -2.66
C ARG A 153 -7.43 19.55 -1.95
N CYS A 154 -7.47 19.54 -0.62
CA CYS A 154 -8.24 20.49 0.18
C CYS A 154 -7.56 21.84 0.35
N THR A 155 -6.23 21.87 0.42
CA THR A 155 -5.43 23.06 0.72
C THR A 155 -4.91 23.75 -0.55
N VAL A 156 -3.94 23.13 -1.23
CA VAL A 156 -3.17 23.73 -2.34
C VAL A 156 -3.93 23.68 -3.66
N ALA A 157 -4.52 22.53 -3.99
CA ALA A 157 -5.15 22.29 -5.29
C ALA A 157 -6.67 22.58 -5.30
N ARG A 158 -7.19 23.32 -4.31
CA ARG A 158 -8.63 23.56 -4.19
C ARG A 158 -9.22 24.26 -5.42
N LYS A 159 -8.48 25.24 -5.98
CA LYS A 159 -8.91 26.08 -7.10
C LYS A 159 -8.34 25.66 -8.47
N THR A 160 -7.25 24.88 -8.49
CA THR A 160 -6.47 24.58 -9.70
C THR A 160 -6.76 23.20 -10.29
N PHE A 161 -7.44 22.32 -9.54
CA PHE A 161 -7.68 20.96 -10.00
C PHE A 161 -8.85 20.92 -11.00
N PRO A 162 -8.66 20.34 -12.19
CA PRO A 162 -9.72 20.20 -13.19
C PRO A 162 -10.83 19.31 -12.63
N ILE A 163 -12.08 19.72 -12.81
CA ILE A 163 -13.24 18.95 -12.39
C ILE A 163 -13.32 17.71 -13.28
N GLY A 164 -13.15 16.52 -12.69
CA GLY A 164 -13.36 15.26 -13.39
C GLY A 164 -14.83 14.87 -13.43
N ASP A 165 -15.17 13.87 -14.27
CA ASP A 165 -16.52 13.37 -14.49
C ASP A 165 -17.25 12.93 -13.20
N PHE A 166 -16.47 12.56 -12.17
CA PHE A 166 -16.98 12.28 -10.84
C PHE A 166 -16.65 13.41 -9.85
N ASN A 167 -17.68 14.16 -9.44
CA ASN A 167 -17.56 15.28 -8.51
C ASN A 167 -18.60 15.18 -7.38
N LEU A 168 -18.13 15.16 -6.13
CA LEU A 168 -19.00 15.18 -4.93
C LEU A 168 -19.56 16.58 -4.61
N GLY A 169 -19.19 17.60 -5.40
CA GLY A 169 -19.66 18.98 -5.24
C GLY A 169 -19.38 19.52 -3.85
N ARG A 170 -20.41 20.03 -3.19
CA ARG A 170 -20.32 20.60 -1.82
C ARG A 170 -19.89 19.61 -0.74
N TYR A 171 -20.09 18.30 -0.95
CA TYR A 171 -19.74 17.28 0.04
C TYR A 171 -18.26 16.86 -0.02
N ALA A 172 -17.52 17.30 -1.05
CA ALA A 172 -16.12 16.92 -1.20
C ALA A 172 -15.24 17.36 -0.02
N VAL A 173 -15.44 18.58 0.50
CA VAL A 173 -14.62 19.12 1.59
C VAL A 173 -14.96 18.51 2.95
N PRO A 174 -16.23 18.41 3.39
CA PRO A 174 -16.57 17.75 4.65
C PRO A 174 -16.12 16.29 4.71
N ILE A 175 -16.31 15.53 3.62
CA ILE A 175 -15.91 14.13 3.55
C ILE A 175 -14.38 14.00 3.63
N ALA A 176 -13.64 14.87 2.94
CA ALA A 176 -12.19 14.87 3.00
C ALA A 176 -11.66 15.17 4.42
N VAL A 177 -12.24 16.14 5.13
CA VAL A 177 -11.88 16.44 6.52
C VAL A 177 -12.17 15.24 7.42
N LEU A 178 -13.36 14.64 7.30
CA LEU A 178 -13.73 13.44 8.05
C LEU A 178 -12.75 12.29 7.80
N SER A 179 -12.36 12.05 6.55
CA SER A 179 -11.37 11.03 6.19
C SER A 179 -10.00 11.30 6.82
N VAL A 180 -9.52 12.54 6.80
CA VAL A 180 -8.22 12.89 7.42
C VAL A 180 -8.26 12.68 8.92
N VAL A 181 -9.32 13.15 9.60
CA VAL A 181 -9.49 12.95 11.05
C VAL A 181 -9.53 11.47 11.39
N TRP A 182 -10.28 10.66 10.63
CA TRP A 182 -10.35 9.22 10.82
C TRP A 182 -8.98 8.55 10.66
N LEU A 183 -8.23 8.88 9.59
CA LEU A 183 -6.90 8.32 9.33
C LEU A 183 -5.89 8.71 10.41
N ILE A 184 -5.94 9.93 10.95
CA ILE A 184 -5.10 10.36 12.06
C ILE A 184 -5.41 9.52 13.30
N ILE A 185 -6.70 9.39 13.65
CA ILE A 185 -7.13 8.60 14.82
C ILE A 185 -6.62 7.15 14.68
N THR A 186 -6.87 6.49 13.55
CA THR A 186 -6.43 5.11 13.33
C THR A 186 -4.91 4.98 13.32
N SER A 187 -4.18 6.00 12.86
CA SER A 187 -2.72 6.02 12.91
C SER A 187 -2.21 6.07 14.35
N VAL A 188 -2.84 6.88 15.22
CA VAL A 188 -2.46 6.94 16.64
C VAL A 188 -2.62 5.57 17.32
N PHE A 189 -3.71 4.86 17.02
CA PHE A 189 -3.94 3.52 17.56
C PHE A 189 -2.84 2.51 17.20
N MET A 190 -2.23 2.63 16.02
CA MET A 190 -1.16 1.72 15.56
C MET A 190 0.16 1.91 16.31
N PHE A 191 0.33 2.98 17.08
CA PHE A 191 1.51 3.19 17.93
C PHE A 191 1.40 2.51 19.30
N PHE A 192 0.20 2.11 19.72
CA PHE A 192 0.02 1.44 21.01
C PHE A 192 0.46 -0.04 20.94
N PRO A 193 1.01 -0.59 22.05
CA PRO A 193 1.33 -2.01 22.15
C PRO A 193 0.06 -2.85 22.32
N ALA A 194 0.09 -4.09 21.80
CA ALA A 194 -1.08 -4.97 21.79
C ALA A 194 -1.42 -5.61 23.15
N LYS A 195 -0.48 -5.62 24.11
CA LYS A 195 -0.68 -6.19 25.46
C LYS A 195 -0.08 -5.28 26.53
N TYR A 196 -0.72 -5.27 27.70
CA TYR A 196 -0.25 -4.64 28.93
C TYR A 196 -0.04 -5.73 29.99
N PRO A 197 1.02 -5.69 30.84
CA PRO A 197 2.05 -4.65 30.98
C PRO A 197 3.10 -4.64 29.86
N VAL A 198 3.69 -3.47 29.59
CA VAL A 198 4.68 -3.26 28.52
C VAL A 198 6.07 -3.67 29.00
N THR A 199 6.68 -4.65 28.32
CA THR A 199 8.08 -5.05 28.50
C THR A 199 8.90 -4.67 27.26
N SER A 200 10.23 -4.69 27.36
CA SER A 200 11.15 -4.43 26.22
C SER A 200 10.85 -5.29 25.00
N ASP A 201 10.36 -6.51 25.23
CA ASP A 201 10.12 -7.51 24.19
C ASP A 201 8.75 -7.33 23.53
N ASN A 202 7.83 -6.59 24.15
CA ASN A 202 6.46 -6.36 23.68
C ASN A 202 6.18 -4.89 23.31
N MET A 203 7.17 -4.01 23.42
CA MET A 203 7.02 -2.60 23.04
C MET A 203 6.92 -2.46 21.51
N ASN A 204 5.99 -1.62 21.06
CA ASN A 204 5.84 -1.32 19.64
C ASN A 204 6.89 -0.26 19.21
N TYR A 205 7.98 -0.71 18.59
CA TYR A 205 9.08 0.16 18.12
C TYR A 205 8.77 0.95 16.82
N THR A 206 7.51 1.00 16.38
CA THR A 206 7.10 1.64 15.12
C THR A 206 7.55 3.10 15.01
N VAL A 207 7.48 3.89 16.09
CA VAL A 207 7.94 5.29 16.08
C VAL A 207 9.42 5.38 15.75
N ALA A 208 10.26 4.52 16.35
CA ALA A 208 11.69 4.51 16.12
C ALA A 208 12.02 4.11 14.67
N VAL A 209 11.32 3.11 14.13
CA VAL A 209 11.48 2.69 12.72
C VAL A 209 11.07 3.81 11.77
N ILE A 210 9.94 4.47 12.02
CA ILE A 210 9.50 5.62 11.21
C ILE A 210 10.53 6.76 11.25
N ALA A 211 11.00 7.11 12.44
CA ALA A 211 12.02 8.13 12.59
C ALA A 211 13.30 7.78 11.81
N GLY A 212 13.74 6.52 11.87
CA GLY A 212 14.87 6.02 11.10
C GLY A 212 14.68 6.13 9.59
N ILE A 213 13.53 5.70 9.07
CA ILE A 213 13.21 5.81 7.63
C ILE A 213 13.10 7.27 7.21
N ALA A 214 12.46 8.11 8.01
CA ALA A 214 12.34 9.54 7.74
C ALA A 214 13.71 10.23 7.70
N LEU A 215 14.63 9.85 8.59
CA LEU A 215 16.02 10.32 8.58
C LEU A 215 16.77 9.88 7.32
N ILE A 216 16.63 8.62 6.91
CA ILE A 216 17.25 8.12 5.66
C ILE A 216 16.67 8.87 4.45
N ALA A 217 15.36 9.08 4.41
CA ALA A 217 14.73 9.83 3.33
C ALA A 217 15.16 11.30 3.33
N ALA A 218 15.23 11.94 4.50
CA ALA A 218 15.65 13.34 4.64
C ALA A 218 17.12 13.53 4.26
N THR A 219 18.01 12.64 4.69
CA THR A 219 19.42 12.67 4.28
C THR A 219 19.56 12.46 2.78
N TYR A 220 18.88 11.46 2.19
CA TYR A 220 18.86 11.27 0.74
C TYR A 220 18.33 12.50 -0.01
N TRP A 221 17.29 13.14 0.51
CA TRP A 221 16.73 14.37 -0.07
C TRP A 221 17.72 15.54 -0.03
N ILE A 222 18.33 15.78 1.14
CA ILE A 222 19.27 16.90 1.36
C ILE A 222 20.55 16.72 0.54
N PHE A 223 21.10 15.51 0.50
CA PHE A 223 22.40 15.26 -0.14
C PHE A 223 22.30 14.99 -1.65
N SER A 224 21.19 14.41 -2.12
CA SER A 224 21.07 14.00 -3.52
C SER A 224 19.83 14.59 -4.18
N ALA A 225 18.63 14.20 -3.74
CA ALA A 225 17.41 14.37 -4.53
C ALA A 225 17.07 15.83 -4.86
N ARG A 226 17.32 16.77 -3.95
CA ARG A 226 17.04 18.20 -4.17
C ARG A 226 17.80 18.82 -5.35
N HIS A 227 18.93 18.23 -5.76
CA HIS A 227 19.80 18.79 -6.81
C HIS A 227 19.42 18.33 -8.22
N TRP A 228 18.73 17.18 -8.37
CA TRP A 228 18.44 16.58 -9.68
C TRP A 228 16.95 16.30 -9.92
N PHE A 229 16.09 16.31 -8.89
CA PHE A 229 14.67 16.00 -9.03
C PHE A 229 13.90 17.15 -9.70
N LYS A 230 13.55 16.99 -10.98
CA LYS A 230 12.80 17.96 -11.79
C LYS A 230 11.32 17.57 -11.92
N GLY A 231 10.67 17.14 -10.83
CA GLY A 231 9.23 16.85 -10.81
C GLY A 231 8.74 15.82 -11.86
N PRO A 232 7.42 15.54 -11.90
CA PRO A 232 6.85 14.64 -12.90
C PRO A 232 6.88 15.30 -14.29
N LYS A 233 7.47 14.62 -15.28
CA LYS A 233 7.48 15.08 -16.67
C LYS A 233 6.06 14.97 -17.25
N ARG A 234 5.38 16.11 -17.38
CA ARG A 234 4.08 16.18 -18.07
C ARG A 234 4.31 16.08 -19.57
N TYR A 235 4.05 14.91 -20.16
CA TYR A 235 3.90 14.82 -21.61
C TYR A 235 2.61 15.54 -21.98
N HIS A 236 2.72 16.72 -22.59
CA HIS A 236 1.57 17.31 -23.28
C HIS A 236 1.21 16.37 -24.42
N HIS A 237 -0.07 16.02 -24.51
CA HIS A 237 -0.61 15.28 -25.64
C HIS A 237 -0.70 16.26 -26.81
N ASP A 238 0.46 16.62 -27.37
CA ASP A 238 0.51 17.47 -28.56
C ASP A 238 -0.08 16.67 -29.71
N SER A 239 -1.29 17.03 -30.14
CA SER A 239 -2.01 16.46 -31.28
C SER A 239 -1.19 16.44 -32.58
N ASN A 240 -0.12 17.25 -32.65
CA ASN A 240 0.79 17.32 -33.79
C ASN A 240 1.75 16.13 -33.89
N LEU A 241 2.04 15.42 -32.79
CA LEU A 241 2.90 14.24 -32.81
C LEU A 241 2.23 13.07 -33.56
N PHE A 242 0.92 12.92 -33.49
CA PHE A 242 0.22 11.87 -34.25
C PHE A 242 0.32 12.08 -35.77
N GLN A 243 0.34 13.33 -36.24
CA GLN A 243 0.56 13.62 -37.68
C GLN A 243 2.01 13.38 -38.10
N THR A 244 2.99 13.74 -37.27
CA THR A 244 4.41 13.44 -37.58
C THR A 244 4.72 11.95 -37.47
N PHE A 245 4.11 11.23 -36.52
CA PHE A 245 4.24 9.78 -36.41
C PHE A 245 3.52 9.04 -37.54
N SER A 246 2.37 9.52 -38.03
CA SER A 246 1.74 8.96 -39.25
C SER A 246 2.66 9.10 -40.46
N LEU A 247 3.40 10.22 -40.57
CA LEU A 247 4.39 10.42 -41.64
C LEU A 247 5.67 9.61 -41.42
N ALA A 248 6.14 9.45 -40.18
CA ALA A 248 7.30 8.63 -39.85
C ALA A 248 7.04 7.12 -40.02
N THR A 249 5.80 6.67 -39.81
CA THR A 249 5.39 5.27 -40.07
C THR A 249 5.37 4.96 -41.58
N VAL A 250 5.10 5.97 -42.43
CA VAL A 250 5.24 5.87 -43.88
C VAL A 250 6.73 5.86 -44.32
N HIS A 251 7.65 6.29 -43.47
CA HIS A 251 9.10 6.36 -43.75
C HIS A 251 9.98 5.36 -42.97
N GLY A 252 9.40 4.35 -42.32
CA GLY A 252 10.13 3.13 -41.96
C GLY A 252 11.02 3.18 -40.72
N GLU A 253 10.95 4.21 -39.86
CA GLU A 253 11.68 4.21 -38.59
C GLU A 253 10.78 3.79 -37.41
N LYS A 254 11.05 2.60 -36.87
CA LYS A 254 10.36 2.04 -35.70
C LYS A 254 10.84 2.73 -34.41
N ILE A 255 10.08 3.69 -33.91
CA ILE A 255 10.21 4.18 -32.53
C ILE A 255 8.98 3.71 -31.74
N ILE A 256 9.19 2.75 -30.85
CA ILE A 256 8.16 2.12 -30.01
C ILE A 256 8.01 2.93 -28.71
N PHE A 257 6.88 3.60 -28.54
CA PHE A 257 6.38 4.00 -27.21
C PHE A 257 4.88 3.69 -27.11
N LEU A 258 4.51 2.93 -26.08
CA LEU A 258 3.17 2.39 -25.85
C LEU A 258 2.29 3.32 -25.02
N SER A 259 1.04 3.44 -25.46
CA SER A 259 -0.15 3.79 -24.68
C SER A 259 -0.44 2.82 -23.54
#